data_AF-A0AB33ZD97-F1
#
_entry.id   AF-A0AB33ZD97-F1
#
_cell.length_a   1.000
_cell.length_b   1.000
_cell.length_c   1.000
_cell.angle_alpha   90.00
_cell.angle_beta   90.00
_cell.angle_gamma   90.00
#
_symmetry.space_group_name_H-M   'P 1'
#
loop_
_entity.id
_entity.type
_entity.pdbx_description
1 polymer ?
#
loop_
_entity_poly.entity_id
_entity_poly.type
_entity_poly.pdbx_seq_one_letter_code
_entity_poly.pdbx_strand_id
1 'polypeptide(L)'
;MLDNLLKKNPVLGVILYPLLGLGAIWLGHYYSQSLSLLEKTGGQLKVNTFVYIAYQLGGIKLVMGFFILLALFFFYLGYTYFKKLGNTQK
;
A
#
# COMPACT_ATOMS: atom_id res chain seq x y z
N MET A 1 7.76 18.83 -2.01
CA MET A 1 7.01 19.20 -3.25
C MET A 1 5.58 18.69 -3.23
N LEU A 2 5.33 17.44 -2.85
CA LEU A 2 3.97 16.90 -2.68
C LEU A 2 3.14 17.69 -1.66
N ASP A 3 3.74 18.13 -0.55
CA ASP A 3 3.07 18.99 0.45
C ASP A 3 2.52 20.30 -0.12
N ASN A 4 3.26 20.96 -1.03
CA ASN A 4 2.79 22.20 -1.67
C ASN A 4 1.64 21.95 -2.66
N LEU A 5 1.63 20.80 -3.33
CA LEU A 5 0.55 20.36 -4.21
C LEU A 5 -0.72 20.00 -3.43
N LEU A 6 -0.56 19.26 -2.34
CA LEU A 6 -1.65 18.89 -1.42
C LEU A 6 -2.24 20.12 -0.71
N LYS A 7 -1.43 21.13 -0.39
CA LYS A 7 -1.91 22.42 0.15
C LYS A 7 -2.73 23.21 -0.86
N LYS A 8 -2.32 23.21 -2.14
CA LYS A 8 -3.03 23.93 -3.20
C LYS A 8 -4.37 23.28 -3.55
N ASN A 9 -4.41 21.96 -3.59
CA ASN A 9 -5.61 21.17 -3.87
C ASN A 9 -5.78 20.08 -2.82
N PRO A 10 -6.40 20.38 -1.67
CA PRO A 10 -6.63 19.39 -0.61
C PRO A 10 -7.49 18.19 -1.07
N VAL A 11 -8.30 18.36 -2.12
CA VAL A 11 -9.03 17.28 -2.81
C VAL A 11 -8.08 16.25 -3.44
N LEU A 12 -6.89 16.66 -3.91
CA LEU A 12 -5.89 15.71 -4.42
C LEU A 12 -5.45 14.73 -3.33
N GLY A 13 -5.33 15.17 -2.07
CA GLY A 13 -5.01 14.26 -0.95
C GLY A 13 -6.11 13.25 -0.72
N VAL A 14 -7.37 13.69 -0.76
CA VAL A 14 -8.55 12.85 -0.59
C VAL A 14 -8.62 11.74 -1.66
N ILE A 15 -8.17 11.99 -2.88
CA ILE A 15 -8.20 11.01 -3.99
C ILE A 15 -6.92 10.18 -4.03
N LEU A 16 -5.76 10.81 -3.86
CA LEU A 16 -4.45 10.17 -4.01
C LEU A 16 -4.20 9.11 -2.94
N TYR A 17 -4.52 9.40 -1.67
CA TYR A 17 -4.24 8.46 -0.58
C TYR A 17 -5.07 7.17 -0.68
N PRO A 18 -6.39 7.20 -0.96
CA PRO A 18 -7.14 5.98 -1.27
C PRO A 18 -6.61 5.23 -2.49
N LEU A 19 -6.18 5.94 -3.54
CA LEU A 19 -5.60 5.32 -4.73
C LEU A 19 -4.30 4.56 -4.40
N LEU A 20 -3.45 5.15 -3.55
CA LEU A 20 -2.24 4.50 -3.03
C LEU A 20 -2.58 3.30 -2.15
N GLY A 21 -3.64 3.38 -1.34
CA GLY A 21 -4.15 2.26 -0.57
C GLY A 21 -4.58 1.08 -1.45
N LEU A 22 -5.33 1.36 -2.52
CA LEU A 22 -5.70 0.36 -3.54
C LEU A 22 -4.47 -0.24 -4.24
N GLY A 23 -3.49 0.60 -4.58
CA GLY A 23 -2.22 0.16 -5.16
C GLY A 23 -1.45 -0.78 -4.22
N ALA A 24 -1.44 -0.50 -2.92
CA ALA A 24 -0.82 -1.37 -1.92
C ALA A 24 -1.52 -2.73 -1.82
N ILE A 25 -2.85 -2.78 -1.87
CA ILE A 25 -3.62 -4.04 -1.90
C ILE A 25 -3.28 -4.85 -3.16
N TRP A 26 -3.27 -4.19 -4.33
CA TRP A 26 -2.93 -4.82 -5.60
C TRP A 26 -1.52 -5.44 -5.56
N LEU A 27 -0.54 -4.69 -5.05
CA LEU A 27 0.83 -5.17 -4.87
C LEU A 27 0.90 -6.35 -3.90
N GLY A 28 0.19 -6.28 -2.77
CA GLY A 28 0.12 -7.38 -1.81
C GLY A 28 -0.42 -8.67 -2.44
N HIS A 29 -1.46 -8.56 -3.27
CA HIS A 29 -2.01 -9.69 -4.00
C HIS A 29 -1.05 -10.23 -5.07
N TYR A 30 -0.44 -9.35 -5.86
CA TYR A 30 0.54 -9.70 -6.88
C TYR A 30 1.74 -10.45 -6.28
N TYR A 31 2.30 -9.94 -5.18
CA TYR A 31 3.42 -10.58 -4.51
C TYR A 31 3.02 -11.90 -3.83
N SER A 32 1.81 -12.01 -3.27
CA SER A 32 1.31 -13.25 -2.72
C SER A 32 1.25 -14.37 -3.78
N GLN A 33 0.72 -14.07 -4.96
CA GLN A 33 0.69 -15.02 -6.08
C GLN A 33 2.10 -15.37 -6.58
N SER A 34 2.97 -14.35 -6.72
CA SER A 34 4.36 -14.55 -7.16
C SER A 34 5.16 -15.41 -6.19
N LEU A 35 4.97 -15.22 -4.88
CA LEU A 35 5.62 -16.01 -3.84
C LEU A 35 5.06 -17.45 -3.79
N SER A 36 3.76 -17.64 -3.99
CA SER A 36 3.19 -18.99 -4.09
C SER A 36 3.74 -19.75 -5.31
N LEU A 37 3.96 -19.04 -6.43
CA LEU A 37 4.64 -19.62 -7.59
C LEU A 37 6.12 -19.88 -7.31
N LEU A 38 6.80 -19.03 -6.55
CA LEU A 38 8.18 -19.24 -6.12
C LEU A 38 8.33 -20.53 -5.31
N GLU A 39 7.43 -20.77 -4.36
CA GLU A 39 7.39 -22.01 -3.57
C GLU A 39 7.20 -23.24 -4.47
N LYS A 40 6.30 -23.16 -5.46
CA LYS A 40 6.02 -24.26 -6.38
C LYS A 40 7.13 -24.52 -7.40
N THR A 41 7.89 -23.50 -7.77
CA THR A 41 8.98 -23.57 -8.76
C THR A 41 10.35 -23.79 -8.12
N GLY A 42 10.41 -24.00 -6.79
CA GLY A 42 11.66 -24.27 -6.08
C GLY A 42 12.63 -23.08 -6.06
N GLY A 43 12.13 -21.84 -6.12
CA GLY A 43 12.99 -20.65 -5.98
C GLY A 43 13.46 -20.00 -7.28
N GLN A 44 12.97 -20.41 -8.45
CA GLN A 44 13.43 -19.88 -9.74
C GLN A 44 12.87 -18.49 -10.12
N LEU A 45 11.87 -17.98 -9.39
CA LEU A 45 11.23 -16.70 -9.67
C LEU A 45 11.97 -15.54 -9.00
N LYS A 46 12.29 -14.50 -9.78
CA LYS A 46 12.98 -13.30 -9.28
C LYS A 46 11.96 -12.33 -8.66
N VAL A 47 11.90 -12.31 -7.33
CA VAL A 47 11.10 -11.36 -6.53
C VAL A 47 11.95 -10.21 -6.00
N ASN A 48 11.31 -9.10 -5.65
CA ASN A 48 11.98 -7.95 -5.03
C ASN A 48 12.60 -8.36 -3.68
N THR A 49 13.86 -7.98 -3.44
CA THR A 49 14.64 -8.36 -2.25
C THR A 49 13.94 -8.02 -0.95
N PHE A 50 13.31 -6.84 -0.84
CA PHE A 50 12.61 -6.46 0.39
C PHE A 50 11.43 -7.39 0.69
N VAL A 51 10.65 -7.72 -0.34
CA VAL A 51 9.51 -8.65 -0.24
C VAL A 51 10.00 -10.06 0.07
N TYR A 52 11.13 -10.47 -0.50
CA TYR A 52 11.74 -11.76 -0.25
C TYR A 52 12.23 -11.91 1.20
N ILE A 53 12.81 -10.85 1.79
CA ILE A 53 13.20 -10.84 3.20
C ILE A 53 11.97 -10.96 4.10
N ALA A 54 10.92 -10.17 3.84
CA ALA A 54 9.67 -10.27 4.59
C ALA A 54 9.04 -11.67 4.50
N TYR A 55 9.09 -12.28 3.30
CA TYR A 55 8.68 -13.66 3.08
C TYR A 55 9.53 -14.67 3.85
N GLN A 56 10.85 -14.53 3.88
CA GLN A 56 11.72 -15.40 4.67
C GLN A 56 11.42 -15.34 6.18
N LEU A 57 11.02 -14.17 6.69
CA LEU A 57 10.74 -13.95 8.12
C LEU A 57 9.39 -14.52 8.58
N GLY A 58 8.36 -14.51 7.73
CA GLY A 58 7.00 -14.91 8.16
C GLY A 58 6.09 -15.40 7.04
N GLY A 59 6.66 -15.81 5.92
CA GLY A 59 5.97 -16.36 4.76
C GLY A 59 5.06 -15.35 4.05
N ILE A 60 4.22 -15.89 3.17
CA ILE A 60 3.25 -15.11 2.37
C ILE A 60 2.29 -14.32 3.27
N LYS A 61 1.92 -14.88 4.44
CA LYS A 61 1.00 -14.23 5.40
C LYS A 61 1.57 -12.92 5.93
N LEU A 62 2.87 -12.87 6.27
CA LEU A 62 3.51 -11.65 6.75
C LEU A 62 3.56 -10.60 5.64
N VAL A 63 3.91 -11.01 4.40
CA VAL A 63 3.93 -10.11 3.24
C VAL A 63 2.54 -9.51 2.98
N MET A 64 1.49 -10.34 2.94
CA MET A 64 0.12 -9.83 2.79
C MET A 64 -0.27 -8.91 3.95
N GLY A 65 0.02 -9.28 5.19
CA GLY A 65 -0.27 -8.47 6.37
C GLY A 65 0.41 -7.09 6.32
N PHE A 66 1.66 -7.04 5.87
CA PHE A 66 2.39 -5.79 5.67
C PHE A 66 1.71 -4.87 4.64
N PHE A 67 1.32 -5.41 3.48
CA PHE A 67 0.63 -4.62 2.46
C PHE A 67 -0.78 -4.19 2.89
N ILE A 68 -1.49 -5.01 3.66
CA ILE A 68 -2.80 -4.65 4.24
C ILE A 68 -2.65 -3.50 5.24
N LEU A 69 -1.68 -3.59 6.16
CA LEU A 69 -1.38 -2.51 7.12
C LEU A 69 -1.00 -1.22 6.39
N LEU A 70 -0.18 -1.32 5.35
CA LEU A 70 0.19 -0.19 4.50
C LEU A 70 -1.02 0.43 3.80
N ALA A 71 -1.93 -0.39 3.27
CA ALA A 71 -3.17 0.07 2.66
C ALA A 71 -4.06 0.79 3.66
N LEU A 72 -4.27 0.21 4.85
CA LEU A 72 -5.04 0.82 5.94
C LEU A 72 -4.44 2.17 6.36
N PHE A 73 -3.11 2.26 6.44
CA PHE A 73 -2.42 3.51 6.74
C PHE A 73 -2.73 4.59 5.70
N PHE A 74 -2.66 4.26 4.40
CA PHE A 74 -3.02 5.21 3.34
C PHE A 74 -4.50 5.57 3.34
N PHE A 75 -5.41 4.63 3.56
CA PHE A 75 -6.84 4.96 3.70
C PHE A 75 -7.11 5.88 4.89
N TYR A 76 -6.43 5.65 6.02
CA TYR A 76 -6.53 6.52 7.19
C TYR A 76 -6.03 7.94 6.91
N LEU A 77 -4.92 8.08 6.18
CA LEU A 77 -4.46 9.40 5.71
C LEU A 77 -5.50 10.06 4.81
N GLY A 78 -6.03 9.34 3.81
CA GLY A 78 -7.08 9.85 2.94
C GLY A 78 -8.31 10.35 3.70
N TYR A 79 -8.77 9.57 4.69
CA TYR A 79 -9.86 9.95 5.58
C TYR A 79 -9.54 11.21 6.40
N THR A 80 -8.33 11.28 6.96
CA THR A 80 -7.89 12.44 7.76
C THR A 80 -7.88 13.73 6.92
N TYR A 81 -7.42 13.64 5.67
CA TYR A 81 -7.45 14.75 4.72
C TYR A 81 -8.89 15.14 4.33
N PHE A 82 -9.77 14.16 4.11
CA PHE A 82 -11.18 14.41 3.84
C PHE A 82 -11.87 15.15 4.99
N LYS A 83 -11.63 14.71 6.23
CA LYS A 83 -12.17 15.37 7.43
C LYS A 83 -11.67 16.81 7.58
N LYS A 84 -10.40 17.07 7.29
CA LYS A 84 -9.83 18.44 7.29
C LYS A 84 -10.47 19.34 6.22
N LEU A 85 -10.75 18.80 5.04
CA LEU A 85 -11.44 19.53 3.96
C LEU A 85 -12.85 19.93 4.40
N GLY A 86 -13.63 19.00 4.95
CA GLY A 86 -15.00 19.26 5.41
C GLY A 86 -15.10 20.25 6.56
N ASN A 87 -14.11 20.30 7.46
CA ASN A 87 -14.05 21.27 8.54
C ASN A 87 -13.60 22.67 8.08
N THR A 88 -12.89 22.79 6.97
CA THR A 88 -12.46 24.10 6.41
C THR A 88 -13.56 24.76 5.58
N GLN A 89 -14.56 23.99 5.13
CA GLN A 89 -15.69 24.50 4.34
C GLN A 89 -16.96 24.78 5.18
N LYS A 90 -16.89 24.62 6.50
CA LYS A 90 -17.91 25.08 7.45
C LYS A 90 -17.51 26.43 8.02
#